data_AF-A0A9Q0NPL0-F1
#
_entry.id   AF-A0A9Q0NPL0-F1
#
_cell.length_a   1.000
_cell.length_b   1.000
_cell.length_c   1.000
_cell.angle_alpha   90.00
_cell.angle_beta   90.00
_cell.angle_gamma   90.00
#
_symmetry.space_group_name_H-M   'P 1'
#
loop_
_entity.id
_entity.type
_entity.pdbx_description
1 polymer ?
#
loop_
_entity_poly.entity_id
_entity_poly.type
_entity_poly.pdbx_seq_one_letter_code
_entity_poly.pdbx_strand_id
1 'polypeptide(L)'
;MEDNRDGKMSIYRAARSIKRRDNTVYNALRSIYEDTIFVGEISQLWPDLPLIANLRCGLWYSPKFHFTCYFKSTDGHTNNWSFNTSRLNLHVALLSGQKGGCIIVDATRKGKRFPDSMSKTIPIWTCVLNRAILNYRNKMLDSGLLMNEEVVDNSYCAEDVKLKNHNWDCSLHLPLWVPDTEKAAIEERIERWTNQLETSGADIASISSCLKKPLRPLWISQKTVIWLNEVPDHNQWDFTPIILVSASSSSDVFRNKTTSEFSWNYIPGAGDDEESWARGLTPTHFWSHVNDLISSGPDLCNQKVADIVEKDRVYRAHRGEYAPQVSVKNPKIADDVADVFNVELPLASNMHNDDTTFQRSNDYGTTFWIGSTNLAVGTTKHGL
;
A
#
# COMPACT_ATOMS: atom_id res chain seq x y z
N MET A 1 51.92 -5.49 -26.28
CA MET A 1 50.70 -5.21 -27.05
C MET A 1 49.56 -5.16 -26.05
N GLU A 2 49.08 -3.96 -25.78
CA GLU A 2 47.98 -3.67 -24.86
C GLU A 2 46.69 -4.31 -25.37
N ASP A 3 46.09 -5.20 -24.57
CA ASP A 3 44.75 -5.75 -24.83
C ASP A 3 43.72 -4.77 -24.24
N ASN A 4 43.39 -3.76 -25.04
CA ASN A 4 42.46 -2.70 -24.73
C ASN A 4 41.00 -3.24 -24.78
N ARG A 5 40.58 -3.99 -23.76
CA ARG A 5 39.18 -4.41 -23.59
C ARG A 5 38.36 -3.36 -22.84
N ASP A 6 38.26 -2.19 -23.45
CA ASP A 6 37.34 -1.14 -23.03
C ASP A 6 35.93 -1.51 -23.55
N GLY A 7 35.27 -2.41 -22.84
CA GLY A 7 33.92 -2.85 -23.13
C GLY A 7 32.94 -1.69 -22.93
N LYS A 8 32.73 -0.87 -23.99
CA LYS A 8 31.78 0.25 -24.01
C LYS A 8 30.45 -0.18 -23.38
N MET A 9 30.20 0.28 -22.16
CA MET A 9 28.93 0.07 -21.49
C MET A 9 27.81 0.60 -22.37
N SER A 10 26.89 -0.27 -22.78
CA SER A 10 25.66 0.14 -23.46
C SER A 10 24.99 1.26 -22.64
N ILE A 11 24.49 2.29 -23.32
CA ILE A 11 23.74 3.41 -22.72
C ILE A 11 22.65 2.89 -21.77
N TYR A 12 22.05 1.74 -22.11
CA TYR A 12 21.02 1.10 -21.29
C TYR A 12 21.58 0.48 -19.99
N ARG A 13 22.80 -0.07 -20.02
CA ARG A 13 23.51 -0.55 -18.82
C ARG A 13 24.03 0.61 -17.98
N ALA A 14 24.50 1.69 -18.60
CA ALA A 14 24.90 2.92 -17.91
C ALA A 14 23.71 3.58 -17.20
N ALA A 15 22.59 3.76 -17.88
CA ALA A 15 21.36 4.29 -17.29
C ALA A 15 20.82 3.42 -16.15
N ARG A 16 20.89 2.08 -16.27
CA ARG A 16 20.52 1.17 -15.17
C ARG A 16 21.49 1.25 -13.99
N SER A 17 22.79 1.40 -14.25
CA SER A 17 23.79 1.58 -13.19
C SER A 17 23.57 2.89 -12.43
N ILE A 18 23.22 3.97 -13.12
CA ILE A 18 22.90 5.26 -12.51
C ILE A 18 21.63 5.13 -11.68
N LYS A 19 20.54 4.57 -12.24
CA LYS A 19 19.29 4.31 -11.50
C LYS A 19 19.50 3.44 -10.25
N ARG A 20 20.38 2.43 -10.30
CA ARG A 20 20.73 1.61 -9.13
C ARG A 20 21.54 2.36 -8.08
N ARG A 21 22.41 3.28 -8.51
CA ARG A 21 23.17 4.15 -7.59
C ARG A 21 22.27 5.16 -6.88
N ASP A 22 21.20 5.60 -7.53
CA ASP A 22 20.27 6.58 -6.98
C ASP A 22 19.12 5.97 -6.17
N ASN A 23 18.82 4.67 -6.36
CA ASN A 23 17.76 3.96 -5.64
C ASN A 23 18.32 3.15 -4.46
N THR A 24 18.99 3.83 -3.53
CA THR A 24 19.54 3.20 -2.32
C THR A 24 18.46 3.06 -1.24
N VAL A 25 18.68 2.12 -0.31
CA VAL A 25 17.83 1.96 0.87
C VAL A 25 17.72 3.26 1.66
N TYR A 26 18.86 3.95 1.85
CA TYR A 26 18.90 5.23 2.52
C TYR A 26 18.03 6.28 1.82
N ASN A 27 18.16 6.42 0.49
CA ASN A 27 17.36 7.39 -0.27
C ASN A 27 15.85 7.09 -0.17
N ALA A 28 15.45 5.83 -0.22
CA ALA A 28 14.05 5.43 -0.05
C ALA A 28 13.52 5.78 1.35
N LEU A 29 14.24 5.38 2.42
CA LEU A 29 13.85 5.68 3.80
C LEU A 29 13.82 7.18 4.11
N ARG A 30 14.80 7.94 3.61
CA ARG A 30 14.82 9.41 3.74
C ARG A 30 13.64 10.07 3.02
N SER A 31 13.28 9.58 1.84
CA SER A 31 12.15 10.10 1.07
C SER A 31 10.83 9.81 1.76
N ILE A 32 10.65 8.60 2.28
CA ILE A 32 9.50 8.22 3.10
C ILE A 32 9.40 9.14 4.32
N TYR A 33 10.50 9.31 5.06
CA TYR A 33 10.53 10.16 6.25
C TYR A 33 10.13 11.61 5.92
N GLU A 34 10.67 12.19 4.84
CA GLU A 34 10.30 13.55 4.41
C GLU A 34 8.81 13.66 4.06
N ASP A 35 8.27 12.70 3.30
CA ASP A 35 6.85 12.69 2.90
C ASP A 35 5.89 12.54 4.08
N THR A 36 6.34 11.93 5.18
CA THR A 36 5.49 11.72 6.37
C THR A 36 5.19 13.00 7.13
N ILE A 37 6.06 14.01 7.01
CA ILE A 37 5.83 15.33 7.60
C ILE A 37 4.53 15.90 7.03
N PHE A 38 4.39 15.86 5.71
CA PHE A 38 3.18 16.30 5.02
C PHE A 38 1.94 15.48 5.42
N VAL A 39 2.05 14.14 5.50
CA VAL A 39 0.93 13.30 5.96
C VAL A 39 0.51 13.65 7.39
N GLY A 40 1.48 13.91 8.27
CA GLY A 40 1.25 14.36 9.64
C GLY A 40 0.54 15.71 9.71
N GLU A 41 0.99 16.69 8.92
CA GLU A 41 0.35 18.02 8.81
C GLU A 41 -1.12 17.88 8.37
N ILE A 42 -1.41 17.09 7.33
CA ILE A 42 -2.78 16.89 6.86
C ILE A 42 -3.64 16.17 7.90
N SER A 43 -3.09 15.16 8.59
CA SER A 43 -3.83 14.46 9.65
C SER A 43 -4.17 15.38 10.83
N GLN A 44 -3.36 16.41 11.09
CA GLN A 44 -3.62 17.39 12.15
C GLN A 44 -4.73 18.39 11.80
N LEU A 45 -5.03 18.59 10.50
CA LEU A 45 -6.14 19.44 10.07
C LEU A 45 -7.51 18.84 10.42
N TRP A 46 -7.60 17.51 10.46
CA TRP A 46 -8.81 16.76 10.81
C TRP A 46 -8.49 15.64 11.81
N PRO A 47 -8.22 15.97 13.07
CA PRO A 47 -7.75 15.01 14.07
C PRO A 47 -8.78 13.92 14.41
N ASP A 48 -10.07 14.20 14.21
CA ASP A 48 -11.17 13.25 14.46
C ASP A 48 -11.34 12.23 13.33
N LEU A 49 -10.76 12.50 12.15
CA LEU A 49 -10.87 11.60 11.01
C LEU A 49 -9.81 10.49 11.10
N PRO A 50 -10.20 9.21 10.93
CA PRO A 50 -9.27 8.11 10.99
C PRO A 50 -8.33 8.13 9.78
N LEU A 51 -7.03 8.08 10.08
CA LEU A 51 -5.96 7.87 9.11
C LEU A 51 -5.86 6.39 8.70
N ILE A 52 -5.97 6.10 7.42
CA ILE A 52 -6.01 4.77 6.81
C ILE A 52 -4.88 4.63 5.79
N ALA A 53 -4.13 3.53 5.85
CA ALA A 53 -3.13 3.22 4.82
C ALA A 53 -3.74 2.40 3.69
N ASN A 54 -3.56 2.82 2.44
CA ASN A 54 -3.75 1.91 1.32
C ASN A 54 -2.57 0.92 1.29
N LEU A 55 -2.87 -0.39 1.36
CA LEU A 55 -1.86 -1.44 1.47
C LEU A 55 -0.85 -1.40 0.31
N ARG A 56 0.35 -1.93 0.57
CA ARG A 56 1.60 -1.72 -0.18
C ARG A 56 2.19 -0.36 0.16
N CYS A 57 2.11 0.60 -0.77
CA CYS A 57 2.83 1.86 -0.70
C CYS A 57 2.43 2.73 0.52
N GLY A 58 1.14 2.84 0.83
CA GLY A 58 0.63 3.74 1.89
C GLY A 58 1.11 3.41 3.30
N LEU A 59 1.47 2.16 3.60
CA LEU A 59 1.88 1.72 4.95
C LEU A 59 3.16 2.41 5.45
N TRP A 60 3.98 2.94 4.55
CA TRP A 60 5.25 3.55 4.89
C TRP A 60 5.11 4.98 5.42
N TYR A 61 3.99 5.66 5.17
CA TYR A 61 3.90 7.12 5.29
C TYR A 61 3.30 7.66 6.60
N SER A 62 3.19 6.82 7.62
CA SER A 62 2.89 7.25 8.99
C SER A 62 3.38 6.20 10.00
N PRO A 63 3.87 6.58 11.19
CA PRO A 63 4.20 5.63 12.25
C PRO A 63 2.96 4.89 12.79
N LYS A 64 1.77 5.47 12.63
CA LYS A 64 0.53 4.88 13.13
C LYS A 64 -0.62 5.14 12.17
N PHE A 65 -1.34 4.07 11.84
CA PHE A 65 -2.61 4.11 11.14
C PHE A 65 -3.70 3.52 12.03
N HIS A 66 -4.93 4.00 11.87
CA HIS A 66 -6.08 3.42 12.55
C HIS A 66 -6.49 2.11 11.89
N PHE A 67 -6.47 2.08 10.56
CA PHE A 67 -6.87 0.93 9.75
C PHE A 67 -6.07 0.87 8.45
N THR A 68 -6.27 -0.21 7.71
CA THR A 68 -5.73 -0.41 6.36
C THR A 68 -6.85 -0.66 5.36
N CYS A 69 -6.68 -0.26 4.12
CA CYS A 69 -7.56 -0.59 2.99
C CYS A 69 -6.75 -1.12 1.81
N TYR A 70 -7.41 -1.68 0.80
CA TYR A 70 -6.73 -2.21 -0.38
C TYR A 70 -7.47 -1.87 -1.67
N PHE A 71 -7.17 -0.68 -2.18
CA PHE A 71 -7.58 -0.22 -3.51
C PHE A 71 -6.41 -0.37 -4.48
N LYS A 72 -6.49 -1.31 -5.42
CA LYS A 72 -5.43 -1.51 -6.42
C LYS A 72 -5.53 -0.45 -7.51
N SER A 73 -4.40 0.12 -7.89
CA SER A 73 -4.29 1.03 -9.05
C SER A 73 -4.72 0.37 -10.36
N THR A 74 -4.48 -0.94 -10.52
CA THR A 74 -4.83 -1.71 -11.72
C THR A 74 -6.33 -1.73 -12.01
N ASP A 75 -7.16 -1.61 -10.97
CA ASP A 75 -8.62 -1.62 -11.12
C ASP A 75 -9.14 -0.30 -11.72
N GLY A 76 -8.30 0.73 -11.74
CA GLY A 76 -8.58 2.04 -12.33
C GLY A 76 -7.59 2.42 -13.42
N HIS A 77 -6.90 1.48 -14.09
CA HIS A 77 -6.00 1.85 -15.19
C HIS A 77 -6.80 2.38 -16.40
N THR A 78 -6.23 3.34 -17.12
CA THR A 78 -6.84 3.87 -18.35
C THR A 78 -7.13 2.74 -19.33
N ASN A 79 -8.35 2.71 -19.87
CA ASN A 79 -8.90 1.66 -20.73
C ASN A 79 -9.07 0.29 -20.07
N ASN A 80 -8.80 0.14 -18.77
CA ASN A 80 -8.97 -1.09 -18.01
C ASN A 80 -9.53 -0.79 -16.61
N TRP A 81 -10.80 -0.39 -16.56
CA TRP A 81 -11.52 -0.14 -15.31
C TRP A 81 -12.31 -1.38 -14.89
N SER A 82 -12.25 -1.72 -13.61
CA SER A 82 -12.97 -2.84 -13.05
C SER A 82 -13.43 -2.54 -11.62
N PHE A 83 -14.53 -3.19 -11.21
CA PHE A 83 -15.00 -3.17 -9.84
C PHE A 83 -14.79 -4.56 -9.22
N ASN A 84 -13.98 -4.63 -8.17
CA ASN A 84 -13.60 -5.91 -7.57
C ASN A 84 -14.52 -6.27 -6.39
N THR A 85 -15.31 -7.33 -6.56
CA THR A 85 -16.23 -7.82 -5.51
C THR A 85 -15.56 -8.64 -4.41
N SER A 86 -14.28 -9.02 -4.57
CA SER A 86 -13.51 -9.70 -3.52
C SER A 86 -12.80 -8.72 -2.57
N ARG A 87 -12.59 -7.48 -2.99
CA ARG A 87 -11.87 -6.42 -2.26
C ARG A 87 -12.77 -5.19 -2.10
N LEU A 88 -13.90 -5.41 -1.43
CA LEU A 88 -14.95 -4.39 -1.33
C LEU A 88 -14.61 -3.22 -0.41
N ASN A 89 -13.66 -3.36 0.52
CA ASN A 89 -13.31 -2.31 1.48
C ASN A 89 -14.52 -1.71 2.25
N LEU A 90 -15.57 -2.51 2.51
CA LEU A 90 -16.81 -2.03 3.16
C LEU A 90 -16.56 -1.45 4.56
N HIS A 91 -15.54 -1.95 5.26
CA HIS A 91 -15.11 -1.42 6.54
C HIS A 91 -14.69 0.04 6.47
N VAL A 92 -14.17 0.51 5.33
CA VAL A 92 -13.86 1.93 5.11
C VAL A 92 -15.15 2.75 5.09
N ALA A 93 -16.17 2.30 4.36
CA ALA A 93 -17.46 3.00 4.31
C ALA A 93 -18.15 3.06 5.68
N LEU A 94 -18.14 1.96 6.43
CA LEU A 94 -18.67 1.90 7.80
C LEU A 94 -17.91 2.86 8.73
N LEU A 95 -16.58 2.82 8.70
CA LEU A 95 -15.74 3.69 9.51
C LEU A 95 -15.97 5.17 9.15
N SER A 96 -16.07 5.50 7.87
CA SER A 96 -16.37 6.87 7.41
C SER A 96 -17.74 7.33 7.86
N GLY A 97 -18.76 6.45 7.87
CA GLY A 97 -20.07 6.79 8.40
C GLY A 97 -20.05 7.06 9.91
N GLN A 98 -19.29 6.27 10.68
CA GLN A 98 -19.16 6.42 12.13
C GLN A 98 -18.36 7.66 12.55
N LYS A 99 -17.33 8.03 11.78
CA LYS A 99 -16.39 9.10 12.10
C LYS A 99 -16.62 10.39 11.32
N GLY A 100 -17.67 10.44 10.50
CA GLY A 100 -17.94 11.60 9.65
C GLY A 100 -17.00 11.72 8.45
N GLY A 101 -16.10 10.76 8.20
CA GLY A 101 -15.17 10.75 7.07
C GLY A 101 -13.95 9.85 7.32
N CYS A 102 -12.98 9.88 6.42
CA CYS A 102 -11.66 9.30 6.67
C CYS A 102 -10.56 9.92 5.79
N ILE A 103 -9.30 9.69 6.16
CA ILE A 103 -8.13 10.05 5.37
C ILE A 103 -7.46 8.77 4.87
N ILE A 104 -7.30 8.61 3.56
CA ILE A 104 -6.59 7.48 2.94
C ILE A 104 -5.26 7.97 2.40
N VAL A 105 -4.18 7.33 2.83
CA VAL A 105 -2.80 7.65 2.43
C VAL A 105 -2.29 6.62 1.44
N ASP A 106 -1.72 7.11 0.35
CA ASP A 106 -1.03 6.34 -0.68
C ASP A 106 0.01 7.24 -1.32
N ALA A 107 0.89 6.69 -2.15
CA ALA A 107 1.81 7.50 -2.94
C ALA A 107 2.01 6.91 -4.33
N THR A 108 2.53 7.74 -5.23
CA THR A 108 2.83 7.32 -6.60
C THR A 108 4.25 7.75 -6.97
N ARG A 109 4.82 6.99 -7.90
CA ARG A 109 6.10 7.28 -8.52
C ARG A 109 6.04 8.53 -9.40
N LYS A 110 7.24 8.94 -9.83
CA LYS A 110 7.49 10.10 -10.70
C LYS A 110 6.55 10.13 -11.92
N GLY A 111 6.08 11.34 -12.25
CA GLY A 111 5.25 11.62 -13.42
C GLY A 111 3.74 11.62 -13.15
N LYS A 112 3.28 11.11 -12.00
CA LYS A 112 1.87 11.20 -11.57
C LYS A 112 1.77 11.99 -10.26
N ARG A 113 0.69 12.77 -10.12
CA ARG A 113 0.36 13.47 -8.87
C ARG A 113 -0.37 12.56 -7.88
N PHE A 114 -1.21 11.67 -8.40
CA PHE A 114 -1.98 10.70 -7.63
C PHE A 114 -1.88 9.33 -8.29
N PRO A 115 -1.91 8.24 -7.51
CA PRO A 115 -2.06 6.90 -8.07
C PRO A 115 -3.45 6.73 -8.72
N ASP A 116 -3.58 5.76 -9.62
CA ASP A 116 -4.85 5.45 -10.28
C ASP A 116 -5.90 4.88 -9.29
N SER A 117 -5.44 4.33 -8.15
CA SER A 117 -6.29 3.97 -7.01
C SER A 117 -7.09 5.18 -6.53
N MET A 118 -6.43 6.32 -6.34
CA MET A 118 -7.06 7.57 -5.89
C MET A 118 -7.76 8.34 -7.00
N SER A 119 -7.24 8.29 -8.23
CA SER A 119 -7.80 9.08 -9.32
C SER A 119 -9.09 8.48 -9.88
N LYS A 120 -9.24 7.15 -9.84
CA LYS A 120 -10.35 6.45 -10.52
C LYS A 120 -10.95 5.32 -9.69
N THR A 121 -10.15 4.45 -9.09
CA THR A 121 -10.67 3.26 -8.37
C THR A 121 -11.55 3.63 -7.18
N ILE A 122 -11.08 4.50 -6.28
CA ILE A 122 -11.85 4.96 -5.12
C ILE A 122 -13.06 5.80 -5.53
N PRO A 123 -12.96 6.75 -6.48
CA PRO A 123 -14.13 7.43 -7.05
C PRO A 123 -15.22 6.51 -7.59
N ILE A 124 -14.84 5.51 -8.38
CA ILE A 124 -15.76 4.48 -8.88
C ILE A 124 -16.42 3.77 -7.71
N TRP A 125 -15.62 3.34 -6.72
CA TRP A 125 -16.11 2.67 -5.52
C TRP A 125 -17.10 3.51 -4.72
N THR A 126 -16.83 4.80 -4.49
CA THR A 126 -17.76 5.71 -3.80
C THR A 126 -19.07 5.87 -4.56
N CYS A 127 -19.02 6.01 -5.89
CA CYS A 127 -20.20 6.17 -6.73
C CYS A 127 -21.06 4.91 -6.73
N VAL A 128 -20.44 3.74 -6.90
CA VAL A 128 -21.13 2.43 -6.86
C VAL A 128 -21.78 2.18 -5.50
N LEU A 129 -21.09 2.50 -4.39
CA LEU A 129 -21.69 2.39 -3.05
C LEU A 129 -22.86 3.34 -2.85
N ASN A 130 -22.73 4.62 -3.22
CA ASN A 130 -23.80 5.59 -3.07
C ASN A 130 -25.06 5.14 -3.83
N ARG A 131 -24.92 4.61 -5.05
CA ARG A 131 -26.03 4.06 -5.84
C ARG A 131 -26.65 2.83 -5.18
N ALA A 132 -25.84 1.87 -4.75
CA ALA A 132 -26.35 0.65 -4.11
C ALA A 132 -27.09 0.98 -2.79
N ILE A 133 -26.60 1.94 -2.01
CA ILE A 133 -27.25 2.41 -0.77
C ILE A 133 -28.60 3.05 -1.11
N LEU A 134 -28.65 3.94 -2.12
CA LEU A 134 -29.91 4.58 -2.52
C LEU A 134 -30.93 3.55 -3.03
N ASN A 135 -30.50 2.60 -3.86
CA ASN A 135 -31.35 1.51 -4.34
C ASN A 135 -31.89 0.67 -3.19
N TYR A 136 -31.05 0.33 -2.21
CA TYR A 136 -31.46 -0.38 -1.01
C TYR A 136 -32.52 0.40 -0.21
N ARG A 137 -32.29 1.71 0.02
CA ARG A 137 -33.24 2.57 0.73
C ARG A 137 -34.59 2.68 0.04
N ASN A 138 -34.60 2.82 -1.28
CA ASN A 138 -35.83 2.88 -2.06
C ASN A 138 -36.61 1.55 -1.99
N LYS A 139 -35.92 0.41 -2.17
CA LYS A 139 -36.54 -0.93 -2.00
C LYS A 139 -37.17 -1.11 -0.61
N MET A 140 -36.54 -0.57 0.44
CA MET A 140 -37.03 -0.68 1.80
C MET A 140 -38.19 0.29 2.12
N LEU A 141 -38.26 1.44 1.44
CA LEU A 141 -39.43 2.32 1.49
C LEU A 141 -40.63 1.69 0.78
N ASP A 142 -40.42 1.11 -0.40
CA ASP A 142 -41.47 0.49 -1.20
C ASP A 142 -42.06 -0.77 -0.53
N SER A 143 -41.24 -1.48 0.27
CA SER A 143 -41.66 -2.63 1.07
C SER A 143 -42.22 -2.28 2.46
N GLY A 144 -42.19 -1.00 2.85
CA GLY A 144 -42.71 -0.54 4.15
C GLY A 144 -41.86 -0.89 5.38
N LEU A 145 -40.64 -1.38 5.20
CA LEU A 145 -39.77 -1.91 6.28
C LEU A 145 -38.93 -0.85 7.00
N LEU A 146 -38.74 0.35 6.43
CA LEU A 146 -38.00 1.45 7.08
C LEU A 146 -38.81 2.23 8.14
N MET A 147 -40.05 1.85 8.42
CA MET A 147 -40.93 2.55 9.38
C MET A 147 -40.71 2.15 10.85
N ASN A 148 -39.79 1.21 11.16
CA ASN A 148 -39.82 0.49 12.44
C ASN A 148 -38.54 0.44 13.29
N GLU A 149 -37.59 1.38 13.15
CA GLU A 149 -36.54 1.53 14.18
C GLU A 149 -36.38 3.00 14.59
N GLU A 150 -36.64 3.24 15.89
CA GLU A 150 -36.54 4.50 16.65
C GLU A 150 -37.75 5.46 16.63
N VAL A 151 -38.88 4.98 17.19
CA VAL A 151 -39.86 5.86 17.84
C VAL A 151 -39.30 6.31 19.20
N VAL A 152 -38.46 7.36 19.23
CA VAL A 152 -38.41 8.37 20.32
C VAL A 152 -37.73 9.67 19.81
N ASP A 153 -38.25 10.32 18.77
CA ASP A 153 -38.51 11.77 18.84
C ASP A 153 -39.35 12.22 17.65
N ASN A 154 -40.28 13.14 17.90
CA ASN A 154 -41.34 13.55 17.00
C ASN A 154 -40.85 14.24 15.71
N SER A 155 -41.55 13.98 14.59
CA SER A 155 -41.52 14.73 13.31
C SER A 155 -40.47 14.36 12.25
N TYR A 156 -40.42 13.10 11.80
CA TYR A 156 -39.94 12.82 10.44
C TYR A 156 -41.09 12.25 9.60
N CYS A 157 -41.64 13.05 8.70
CA CYS A 157 -42.69 12.57 7.81
C CYS A 157 -42.07 11.73 6.67
N ALA A 158 -42.82 10.80 6.08
CA ALA A 158 -42.36 9.97 4.96
C ALA A 158 -41.84 10.82 3.77
N GLU A 159 -42.35 12.05 3.64
CA GLU A 159 -41.94 13.04 2.65
C GLU A 159 -40.50 13.54 2.88
N ASP A 160 -40.08 13.73 4.14
CA ASP A 160 -38.72 14.14 4.49
C ASP A 160 -37.68 13.07 4.14
N VAL A 161 -38.04 11.79 4.30
CA VAL A 161 -37.17 10.66 3.94
C VAL A 161 -37.04 10.53 2.43
N LYS A 162 -38.14 10.70 1.68
CA LYS A 162 -38.11 10.75 0.21
C LYS A 162 -37.27 11.92 -0.30
N LEU A 163 -37.40 13.10 0.31
CA LEU A 163 -36.60 14.27 -0.05
C LEU A 163 -35.10 14.08 0.24
N LYS A 164 -34.76 13.51 1.41
CA LYS A 164 -33.37 13.14 1.74
C LYS A 164 -32.78 12.12 0.77
N ASN A 165 -33.56 11.12 0.37
CA ASN A 165 -33.13 10.14 -0.64
C ASN A 165 -32.98 10.78 -2.02
N HIS A 166 -33.85 11.73 -2.39
CA HIS A 166 -33.74 12.46 -3.65
C HIS A 166 -32.46 13.32 -3.69
N ASN A 167 -32.03 13.86 -2.54
CA ASN A 167 -30.79 14.66 -2.44
C ASN A 167 -29.52 13.82 -2.26
N TRP A 168 -29.63 12.48 -2.28
CA TRP A 168 -28.47 11.59 -2.15
C TRP A 168 -27.65 11.56 -3.43
N ASP A 169 -26.43 12.09 -3.37
CA ASP A 169 -25.56 12.22 -4.54
C ASP A 169 -24.99 10.87 -5.01
N CYS A 170 -25.44 10.44 -6.19
CA CYS A 170 -25.02 9.22 -6.89
C CYS A 170 -24.11 9.50 -8.10
N SER A 171 -23.67 10.75 -8.29
CA SER A 171 -22.82 11.15 -9.40
C SER A 171 -21.37 10.66 -9.24
N LEU A 172 -20.68 10.50 -10.36
CA LEU A 172 -19.28 10.10 -10.38
C LEU A 172 -18.38 11.33 -10.21
N HIS A 173 -17.70 11.42 -9.08
CA HIS A 173 -16.74 12.50 -8.77
C HIS A 173 -15.32 12.07 -9.10
N LEU A 174 -14.83 12.49 -10.27
CA LEU A 174 -13.43 12.31 -10.69
C LEU A 174 -12.66 13.62 -10.56
N PRO A 175 -11.34 13.57 -10.37
CA PRO A 175 -10.53 14.77 -10.32
C PRO A 175 -10.37 15.39 -11.72
N LEU A 176 -10.10 16.70 -11.76
CA LEU A 176 -10.06 17.51 -12.99
C LEU A 176 -9.01 17.07 -14.03
N TRP A 177 -8.02 16.25 -13.65
CA TRP A 177 -7.00 15.73 -14.57
C TRP A 177 -7.42 14.43 -15.25
N VAL A 178 -8.56 13.84 -14.91
CA VAL A 178 -9.14 12.72 -15.66
C VAL A 178 -10.00 13.32 -16.78
N PRO A 179 -9.72 13.01 -18.07
CA PRO A 179 -10.47 13.57 -19.19
C PRO A 179 -11.96 13.22 -19.15
N ASP A 180 -12.81 14.11 -19.66
CA ASP A 180 -14.26 13.88 -19.73
C ASP A 180 -14.64 12.66 -20.59
N THR A 181 -13.84 12.35 -21.61
CA THR A 181 -14.01 11.14 -22.42
C THR A 181 -13.78 9.87 -21.62
N GLU A 182 -12.79 9.87 -20.73
CA GLU A 182 -12.52 8.77 -19.80
C GLU A 182 -13.62 8.70 -18.74
N LYS A 183 -14.09 9.85 -18.22
CA LYS A 183 -15.23 9.93 -17.31
C LYS A 183 -16.49 9.30 -17.92
N ALA A 184 -16.87 9.69 -19.13
CA ALA A 184 -18.05 9.16 -19.81
C ALA A 184 -17.97 7.64 -20.00
N ALA A 185 -16.80 7.14 -20.41
CA ALA A 185 -16.57 5.69 -20.54
C ALA A 185 -16.71 4.97 -19.19
N ILE A 186 -16.25 5.56 -18.08
CA ILE A 186 -16.44 4.98 -16.75
C ILE A 186 -17.93 5.00 -16.37
N GLU A 187 -18.64 6.11 -16.60
CA GLU A 187 -20.06 6.28 -16.28
C GLU A 187 -20.95 5.22 -16.94
N GLU A 188 -20.67 4.86 -18.20
CA GLU A 188 -21.36 3.77 -18.92
C GLU A 188 -21.27 2.41 -18.21
N ARG A 189 -20.25 2.20 -17.36
CA ARG A 189 -20.01 0.94 -16.65
C ARG A 189 -20.53 0.95 -15.21
N ILE A 190 -20.80 2.11 -14.62
CA ILE A 190 -21.20 2.24 -13.22
C ILE A 190 -22.46 1.42 -12.91
N GLU A 191 -23.44 1.42 -13.81
CA GLU A 191 -24.69 0.68 -13.60
C GLU A 191 -24.44 -0.83 -13.47
N ARG A 192 -23.61 -1.38 -14.35
CA ARG A 192 -23.20 -2.78 -14.28
C ARG A 192 -22.50 -3.11 -12.96
N TRP A 193 -21.58 -2.25 -12.50
CA TRP A 193 -20.85 -2.48 -11.25
C TRP A 193 -21.74 -2.32 -10.01
N THR A 194 -22.74 -1.44 -10.06
CA THR A 194 -23.77 -1.31 -9.02
C THR A 194 -24.55 -2.63 -8.88
N ASN A 195 -25.03 -3.18 -9.99
CA ASN A 195 -25.69 -4.48 -9.99
C ASN A 195 -24.78 -5.63 -9.51
N GLN A 196 -23.50 -5.60 -9.86
CA GLN A 196 -22.51 -6.58 -9.35
C GLN A 196 -22.31 -6.48 -7.84
N LEU A 197 -22.28 -5.27 -7.28
CA LEU A 197 -22.19 -5.08 -5.84
C LEU A 197 -23.45 -5.62 -5.14
N GLU A 198 -24.64 -5.26 -5.61
CA GLU A 198 -25.92 -5.71 -5.02
C GLU A 198 -26.07 -7.23 -5.03
N THR A 199 -25.58 -7.90 -6.08
CA THR A 199 -25.62 -9.36 -6.20
C THR A 199 -24.46 -10.09 -5.53
N SER A 200 -23.45 -9.37 -5.04
CA SER A 200 -22.26 -9.96 -4.41
C SER A 200 -22.48 -10.49 -2.99
N GLY A 201 -23.63 -10.21 -2.38
CA GLY A 201 -23.90 -10.52 -0.97
C GLY A 201 -23.25 -9.54 0.01
N ALA A 202 -22.80 -8.38 -0.48
CA ALA A 202 -22.31 -7.29 0.36
C ALA A 202 -23.41 -6.82 1.33
N ASP A 203 -23.03 -6.56 2.59
CA ASP A 203 -23.94 -6.05 3.61
C ASP A 203 -24.20 -4.54 3.42
N ILE A 204 -25.04 -4.22 2.45
CA ILE A 204 -25.48 -2.84 2.15
C ILE A 204 -26.36 -2.30 3.26
N ALA A 205 -27.05 -3.16 4.01
CA ALA A 205 -27.95 -2.77 5.09
C ALA A 205 -27.18 -2.04 6.22
N SER A 206 -26.09 -2.64 6.71
CA SER A 206 -25.24 -2.04 7.74
C SER A 206 -24.59 -0.73 7.29
N ILE A 207 -24.24 -0.63 6.01
CA ILE A 207 -23.65 0.60 5.46
C ILE A 207 -24.71 1.70 5.33
N SER A 208 -25.91 1.34 4.87
CA SER A 208 -27.03 2.28 4.72
C SER A 208 -27.49 2.86 6.05
N SER A 209 -27.51 2.07 7.13
CA SER A 209 -27.86 2.56 8.47
C SER A 209 -26.79 3.50 9.03
N CYS A 210 -25.51 3.21 8.73
CA CYS A 210 -24.36 3.96 9.21
C CYS A 210 -24.15 5.30 8.47
N LEU A 211 -24.24 5.34 7.14
CA LEU A 211 -23.93 6.52 6.35
C LEU A 211 -25.13 7.48 6.27
N LYS A 212 -25.06 8.62 6.95
CA LYS A 212 -26.12 9.65 6.88
C LYS A 212 -26.02 10.58 5.67
N LYS A 213 -24.84 10.66 5.04
CA LYS A 213 -24.54 11.48 3.87
C LYS A 213 -23.80 10.63 2.80
N PRO A 214 -23.90 10.96 1.49
CA PRO A 214 -23.22 10.21 0.44
C PRO A 214 -21.70 10.32 0.58
N LEU A 215 -20.96 9.28 0.18
CA LEU A 215 -19.50 9.31 0.16
C LEU A 215 -19.00 10.21 -0.96
N ARG A 216 -17.97 11.04 -0.70
CA ARG A 216 -17.34 11.85 -1.76
C ARG A 216 -15.82 11.92 -1.60
N PRO A 217 -15.05 11.61 -2.66
CA PRO A 217 -13.61 11.74 -2.63
C PRO A 217 -13.16 13.20 -2.70
N LEU A 218 -12.09 13.54 -1.97
CA LEU A 218 -11.36 14.81 -2.04
C LEU A 218 -9.87 14.51 -2.23
N TRP A 219 -9.15 15.29 -3.02
CA TRP A 219 -7.75 14.99 -3.36
C TRP A 219 -6.78 16.03 -2.80
N ILE A 220 -5.84 15.56 -1.97
CA ILE A 220 -4.83 16.37 -1.32
C ILE A 220 -3.44 15.83 -1.66
N SER A 221 -2.52 16.73 -1.98
CA SER A 221 -1.12 16.43 -2.32
C SER A 221 -0.25 17.59 -1.86
N GLN A 222 1.07 17.44 -1.88
CA GLN A 222 2.00 18.52 -1.52
C GLN A 222 1.88 19.80 -2.39
N LYS A 223 1.17 19.75 -3.52
CA LYS A 223 0.89 20.94 -4.36
C LYS A 223 -0.47 21.59 -4.05
N THR A 224 -1.27 21.00 -3.17
CA THR A 224 -2.58 21.53 -2.82
C THR A 224 -2.38 22.68 -1.84
N VAL A 225 -2.95 23.86 -2.15
CA VAL A 225 -2.95 25.00 -1.25
C VAL A 225 -4.16 24.90 -0.34
N ILE A 226 -3.94 24.79 0.97
CA ILE A 226 -4.99 24.76 1.98
C ILE A 226 -4.82 26.00 2.85
N TRP A 227 -5.89 26.79 2.98
CA TRP A 227 -5.90 27.97 3.84
C TRP A 227 -6.16 27.51 5.27
N LEU A 228 -5.12 27.50 6.11
CA LEU A 228 -5.18 27.00 7.49
C LEU A 228 -6.23 27.71 8.37
N ASN A 229 -6.53 28.97 8.06
CA ASN A 229 -7.52 29.77 8.80
C ASN A 229 -8.97 29.49 8.39
N GLU A 230 -9.19 28.70 7.34
CA GLU A 230 -10.51 28.44 6.75
C GLU A 230 -10.71 26.94 6.48
N VAL A 231 -10.07 26.06 7.26
CA VAL A 231 -10.30 24.61 7.14
C VAL A 231 -11.75 24.34 7.52
N PRO A 232 -12.61 23.91 6.57
CA PRO A 232 -14.01 23.70 6.89
C PRO A 232 -14.16 22.54 7.85
N ASP A 233 -15.09 22.68 8.80
CA ASP A 233 -15.51 21.54 9.59
C ASP A 233 -16.20 20.54 8.65
N HIS A 234 -15.62 19.33 8.57
CA HIS A 234 -16.14 18.23 7.76
C HIS A 234 -17.62 17.92 8.05
N ASN A 235 -18.12 18.22 9.25
CA ASN A 235 -19.53 18.03 9.60
C ASN A 235 -20.48 18.96 8.82
N GLN A 236 -19.98 20.09 8.30
CA GLN A 236 -20.78 21.06 7.54
C GLN A 236 -20.97 20.67 6.08
N TRP A 237 -20.20 19.70 5.58
CA TRP A 237 -20.35 19.24 4.19
C TRP A 237 -21.61 18.40 4.02
N ASP A 238 -22.27 18.51 2.87
CA ASP A 238 -23.46 17.72 2.53
C ASP A 238 -23.12 16.25 2.16
N PHE A 239 -21.87 15.85 2.33
CA PHE A 239 -21.34 14.53 2.01
C PHE A 239 -20.37 14.06 3.10
N THR A 240 -20.13 12.75 3.17
CA THR A 240 -19.09 12.13 4.00
C THR A 240 -17.77 12.08 3.21
N PRO A 241 -16.74 12.87 3.60
CA PRO A 241 -15.49 12.96 2.86
C PRO A 241 -14.62 11.73 2.97
N ILE A 242 -14.10 11.30 1.83
CA ILE A 242 -12.98 10.38 1.70
C ILE A 242 -11.78 11.19 1.22
N ILE A 243 -10.95 11.65 2.15
CA ILE A 243 -9.80 12.52 1.86
C ILE A 243 -8.63 11.65 1.38
N LEU A 244 -8.27 11.78 0.11
CA LEU A 244 -7.24 11.02 -0.57
C LEU A 244 -5.92 11.81 -0.57
N VAL A 245 -4.97 11.38 0.25
CA VAL A 245 -3.68 12.05 0.42
C VAL A 245 -2.61 11.30 -0.35
N SER A 246 -2.14 11.90 -1.45
CA SER A 246 -0.92 11.45 -2.14
C SER A 246 0.28 12.01 -1.40
N ALA A 247 0.98 11.15 -0.66
CA ALA A 247 2.03 11.55 0.28
C ALA A 247 3.22 12.20 -0.44
N SER A 248 3.65 11.62 -1.57
CA SER A 248 4.86 12.03 -2.27
C SER A 248 4.69 13.24 -3.18
N SER A 249 5.73 14.06 -3.23
CA SER A 249 5.88 15.15 -4.19
C SER A 249 5.92 14.66 -5.64
N SER A 250 5.09 15.22 -6.52
CA SER A 250 5.03 14.86 -7.94
C SER A 250 6.08 15.58 -8.82
N SER A 251 7.14 16.16 -8.23
CA SER A 251 8.06 17.02 -8.97
C SER A 251 8.94 16.22 -9.93
N ASP A 252 9.06 16.69 -11.18
CA ASP A 252 9.87 16.03 -12.22
C ASP A 252 11.37 16.32 -12.11
N VAL A 253 11.76 17.26 -11.25
CA VAL A 253 13.17 17.66 -11.08
C VAL A 253 13.84 16.72 -10.08
N PHE A 254 14.99 16.17 -10.46
CA PHE A 254 15.86 15.44 -9.53
C PHE A 254 16.24 16.36 -8.38
N ARG A 255 15.69 16.10 -7.19
CA ARG A 255 16.01 16.82 -5.98
C ARG A 255 17.11 16.06 -5.26
N ASN A 256 18.35 16.40 -5.58
CA ASN A 256 19.45 16.14 -4.66
C ASN A 256 19.21 17.03 -3.44
N LYS A 257 19.09 16.41 -2.28
CA LYS A 257 18.81 17.02 -1.00
C LYS A 257 20.05 16.86 -0.13
N THR A 258 20.36 17.89 0.64
CA THR A 258 21.53 17.90 1.49
C THR A 258 21.12 18.39 2.87
N THR A 259 21.42 17.62 3.92
CA THR A 259 21.43 18.10 5.30
C THR A 259 22.83 18.59 5.64
N SER A 260 23.03 19.10 6.85
CA SER A 260 24.34 19.40 7.39
C SER A 260 25.33 18.21 7.33
N GLU A 261 24.82 16.98 7.28
CA GLU A 261 25.63 15.76 7.43
C GLU A 261 25.70 14.92 6.15
N PHE A 262 24.63 14.82 5.38
CA PHE A 262 24.55 13.88 4.25
C PHE A 262 23.77 14.45 3.06
N SER A 263 24.10 13.98 1.86
CA SER A 263 23.28 14.18 0.67
C SER A 263 22.52 12.91 0.28
N TRP A 264 21.32 13.07 -0.26
CA TRP A 264 20.48 11.98 -0.76
C TRP A 264 19.64 12.44 -1.94
N ASN A 265 19.22 11.49 -2.76
CA ASN A 265 18.28 11.76 -3.85
C ASN A 265 16.86 11.44 -3.39
N TYR A 266 15.95 12.40 -3.50
CA TYR A 266 14.54 12.18 -3.19
C TYR A 266 13.88 11.25 -4.23
N ILE A 267 13.12 10.28 -3.75
CA ILE A 267 12.43 9.25 -4.54
C ILE A 267 10.93 9.36 -4.28
N PRO A 268 10.14 9.87 -5.24
CA PRO A 268 8.69 9.92 -5.09
C PRO A 268 8.08 8.52 -5.13
N GLY A 269 7.15 8.23 -4.21
CA GLY A 269 6.53 6.92 -4.08
C GLY A 269 7.52 5.86 -3.61
N ALA A 270 8.50 6.23 -2.77
CA ALA A 270 9.53 5.32 -2.27
C ALA A 270 8.98 4.10 -1.51
N GLY A 271 7.78 4.18 -0.93
CA GLY A 271 7.10 3.03 -0.31
C GLY A 271 6.64 1.96 -1.31
N ASP A 272 6.68 2.23 -2.61
CA ASP A 272 6.25 1.31 -3.67
C ASP A 272 7.38 0.41 -4.18
N ASP A 273 7.04 -0.81 -4.62
CA ASP A 273 7.97 -1.94 -4.87
C ASP A 273 9.04 -2.09 -3.78
N GLU A 274 8.62 -2.14 -2.51
CA GLU A 274 9.49 -2.40 -1.36
C GLU A 274 10.35 -3.66 -1.54
N GLU A 275 9.86 -4.65 -2.30
CA GLU A 275 10.58 -5.89 -2.63
C GLU A 275 11.89 -5.63 -3.38
N SER A 276 12.04 -4.48 -4.03
CA SER A 276 13.22 -4.09 -4.79
C SER A 276 14.34 -3.46 -3.96
N TRP A 277 14.03 -2.90 -2.78
CA TRP A 277 14.97 -2.10 -2.00
C TRP A 277 14.93 -2.36 -0.49
N ALA A 278 13.81 -2.75 0.11
CA ALA A 278 13.63 -2.81 1.56
C ALA A 278 14.43 -3.93 2.24
N ARG A 279 14.86 -4.96 1.49
CA ARG A 279 15.70 -6.07 2.00
C ARG A 279 15.14 -6.75 3.26
N GLY A 280 13.82 -6.92 3.32
CA GLY A 280 13.12 -7.51 4.46
C GLY A 280 12.75 -6.53 5.57
N LEU A 281 13.15 -5.27 5.48
CA LEU A 281 12.66 -4.21 6.36
C LEU A 281 11.17 -4.00 6.10
N THR A 282 10.40 -3.88 7.18
CA THR A 282 8.96 -3.58 7.12
C THR A 282 8.70 -2.16 7.60
N PRO A 283 7.53 -1.57 7.33
CA PRO A 283 7.15 -0.27 7.88
C PRO A 283 7.25 -0.20 9.41
N THR A 284 6.84 -1.27 10.12
CA THR A 284 6.92 -1.32 11.59
C THR A 284 8.37 -1.31 12.10
N HIS A 285 9.28 -2.01 11.42
CA HIS A 285 10.71 -1.98 11.73
C HIS A 285 11.31 -0.61 11.46
N PHE A 286 10.96 0.01 10.33
CA PHE A 286 11.42 1.36 10.01
C PHE A 286 11.00 2.36 11.07
N TRP A 287 9.71 2.39 11.45
CA TRP A 287 9.20 3.37 12.42
C TRP A 287 9.72 3.18 13.84
N SER A 288 9.97 1.94 14.25
CA SER A 288 10.59 1.66 15.56
C SER A 288 12.07 2.08 15.64
N HIS A 289 12.75 2.24 14.49
CA HIS A 289 14.18 2.56 14.42
C HIS A 289 14.48 3.80 13.56
N VAL A 290 13.47 4.65 13.31
CA VAL A 290 13.56 5.72 12.31
C VAL A 290 14.73 6.68 12.57
N ASN A 291 14.87 7.16 13.81
CA ASN A 291 15.95 8.09 14.17
C ASN A 291 17.34 7.49 13.95
N ASP A 292 17.50 6.18 14.20
CA ASP A 292 18.76 5.48 14.10
C ASP A 292 19.14 5.18 12.64
N LEU A 293 18.15 4.85 11.80
CA LEU A 293 18.32 4.59 10.37
C LEU A 293 18.56 5.88 9.56
N ILE A 294 17.94 6.98 9.96
CA ILE A 294 18.01 8.26 9.25
C ILE A 294 19.30 9.02 9.60
N SER A 295 19.79 8.87 10.84
CA SER A 295 21.05 9.50 11.32
C SER A 295 22.31 8.71 10.96
N SER A 296 22.21 7.43 10.62
CA SER A 296 23.38 6.59 10.30
C SER A 296 24.10 6.96 9.01
N GLY A 297 23.47 7.78 8.17
CA GLY A 297 23.97 8.10 6.83
C GLY A 297 23.87 6.92 5.85
N PRO A 298 24.20 7.16 4.57
CA PRO A 298 24.04 6.19 3.48
C PRO A 298 24.95 4.96 3.60
N ASP A 299 26.13 5.12 4.18
CA ASP A 299 27.15 4.06 4.24
C ASP A 299 26.76 2.95 5.23
N LEU A 300 26.27 3.32 6.42
CA LEU A 300 25.89 2.39 7.47
C LEU A 300 24.43 1.93 7.40
N CYS A 301 23.58 2.63 6.64
CA CYS A 301 22.14 2.34 6.56
C CYS A 301 21.86 0.87 6.17
N ASN A 302 22.57 0.34 5.17
CA ASN A 302 22.39 -1.05 4.74
C ASN A 302 22.75 -2.06 5.83
N GLN A 303 23.82 -1.79 6.60
CA GLN A 303 24.24 -2.64 7.71
C GLN A 303 23.18 -2.63 8.82
N LYS A 304 22.72 -1.45 9.23
CA LYS A 304 21.67 -1.32 10.25
C LYS A 304 20.38 -2.01 9.86
N VAL A 305 19.96 -1.88 8.60
CA VAL A 305 18.77 -2.59 8.10
C VAL A 305 18.96 -4.11 8.21
N ALA A 306 20.13 -4.63 7.82
CA ALA A 306 20.42 -6.05 7.96
C ALA A 306 20.38 -6.51 9.43
N ASP A 307 20.96 -5.73 10.35
CA ASP A 307 20.97 -6.02 11.78
C ASP A 307 19.56 -6.05 12.38
N ILE A 308 18.70 -5.09 12.00
CA ILE A 308 17.29 -5.02 12.44
C ILE A 308 16.51 -6.24 11.94
N VAL A 309 16.63 -6.55 10.65
CA VAL A 309 15.90 -7.67 10.02
C VAL A 309 16.36 -9.01 10.59
N GLU A 310 17.67 -9.18 10.81
CA GLU A 310 18.21 -10.41 11.40
C GLU A 310 17.78 -10.58 12.86
N LYS A 311 17.78 -9.49 13.64
CA LYS A 311 17.30 -9.51 15.03
C LYS A 311 15.83 -9.92 15.11
N ASP A 312 14.98 -9.37 14.24
CA ASP A 312 13.57 -9.77 14.14
C ASP A 312 13.43 -11.25 13.74
N ARG A 313 14.19 -11.70 12.73
CA ARG A 313 14.18 -13.09 12.27
C ARG A 313 14.55 -14.06 13.40
N VAL A 314 15.60 -13.77 14.16
CA VAL A 314 16.05 -14.57 15.31
C VAL A 314 14.99 -14.58 16.41
N TYR A 315 14.38 -13.42 16.70
CA TYR A 315 13.30 -13.31 17.69
C TYR A 315 12.09 -14.19 17.34
N ARG A 316 11.65 -14.15 16.07
CA ARG A 316 10.56 -14.99 15.57
C ARG A 316 10.91 -16.48 15.60
N ALA A 317 12.14 -16.84 15.21
CA ALA A 317 12.62 -18.22 15.28
C ALA A 317 12.57 -18.78 16.71
N HIS A 318 12.98 -17.99 17.72
CA HIS A 318 12.91 -18.39 19.13
C HIS A 318 11.48 -18.65 19.63
N ARG A 319 10.47 -18.07 18.97
CA ARG A 319 9.05 -18.27 19.29
C ARG A 319 8.39 -19.39 18.49
N GLY A 320 9.17 -20.11 17.69
CA GLY A 320 8.65 -21.16 16.81
C GLY A 320 7.88 -20.61 15.61
N GLU A 321 8.00 -19.31 15.31
CA GLU A 321 7.41 -18.71 14.13
C GLU A 321 8.26 -19.00 12.88
N TYR A 322 7.62 -19.04 11.71
CA TYR A 322 8.32 -19.26 10.44
C TYR A 322 9.30 -18.10 10.14
N ALA A 323 10.59 -18.42 10.12
CA ALA A 323 11.67 -17.44 10.00
C ALA A 323 12.75 -17.92 9.00
N PRO A 324 12.44 -17.93 7.68
CA PRO A 324 13.35 -18.45 6.67
C PRO A 324 14.63 -17.61 6.61
N GLN A 325 15.78 -18.29 6.49
CA GLN A 325 17.04 -17.60 6.24
C GLN A 325 17.07 -17.10 4.79
N VAL A 326 17.49 -15.85 4.60
CA VAL A 326 17.69 -15.29 3.27
C VAL A 326 18.95 -15.94 2.69
N SER A 327 18.80 -16.87 1.74
CA SER A 327 19.95 -17.41 1.01
C SER A 327 20.53 -16.31 0.13
N VAL A 328 21.74 -15.85 0.42
CA VAL A 328 22.48 -15.01 -0.52
C VAL A 328 22.86 -15.90 -1.70
N LYS A 329 22.18 -15.74 -2.84
CA LYS A 329 22.66 -16.34 -4.09
C LYS A 329 24.02 -15.72 -4.36
N ASN A 330 25.08 -16.53 -4.29
CA ASN A 330 26.41 -16.11 -4.72
C ASN A 330 26.31 -15.48 -6.12
N PRO A 331 26.93 -14.31 -6.36
CA PRO A 331 27.00 -13.79 -7.72
C PRO A 331 27.68 -14.86 -8.57
N LYS A 332 26.95 -15.38 -9.56
CA LYS A 332 27.41 -16.44 -10.46
C LYS A 332 28.82 -16.10 -10.95
N ILE A 333 29.80 -16.88 -10.51
CA ILE A 333 31.04 -17.07 -11.27
C ILE A 333 30.56 -17.64 -12.60
N ALA A 334 30.86 -16.90 -13.67
CA ALA A 334 30.51 -17.30 -15.02
C ALA A 334 31.30 -18.58 -15.32
N ASP A 335 30.60 -19.70 -15.46
CA ASP A 335 31.01 -20.79 -16.31
C ASP A 335 29.75 -21.40 -16.94
N ASP A 336 29.73 -21.36 -18.27
CA ASP A 336 28.83 -22.12 -19.12
C ASP A 336 28.94 -23.60 -18.79
N VAL A 337 27.85 -24.25 -18.36
CA VAL A 337 27.34 -25.52 -18.92
C VAL A 337 25.86 -25.69 -18.50
N ALA A 338 25.01 -25.80 -19.52
CA ALA A 338 23.71 -26.46 -19.63
C ALA A 338 22.92 -26.91 -18.37
N ASP A 339 21.73 -26.32 -18.26
CA ASP A 339 20.41 -26.97 -18.34
C ASP A 339 19.89 -27.91 -17.22
N VAL A 340 18.56 -27.82 -17.04
CA VAL A 340 17.64 -28.70 -16.30
C VAL A 340 17.63 -28.61 -14.76
N PHE A 341 16.61 -27.90 -14.22
CA PHE A 341 15.54 -28.46 -13.37
C PHE A 341 14.73 -27.31 -12.74
N ASN A 342 13.70 -26.87 -13.46
CA ASN A 342 12.50 -26.30 -12.87
C ASN A 342 11.68 -27.45 -12.30
N VAL A 343 11.46 -27.49 -10.99
CA VAL A 343 10.31 -28.20 -10.39
C VAL A 343 9.83 -27.39 -9.18
N GLU A 344 8.71 -26.68 -9.37
CA GLU A 344 7.73 -26.41 -8.31
C GLU A 344 7.24 -27.73 -7.74
N LEU A 345 7.22 -27.91 -6.41
CA LEU A 345 6.32 -28.89 -5.77
C LEU A 345 5.86 -28.40 -4.39
N PRO A 346 4.66 -28.84 -3.93
CA PRO A 346 3.67 -28.05 -3.21
C PRO A 346 3.47 -28.51 -1.75
N LEU A 347 2.50 -27.88 -1.10
CA LEU A 347 2.06 -28.13 0.28
C LEU A 347 1.73 -29.59 0.64
N ALA A 348 2.07 -29.90 1.91
CA ALA A 348 1.40 -30.75 2.91
C ALA A 348 1.49 -32.28 2.80
N SER A 349 2.03 -32.93 3.86
CA SER A 349 1.28 -33.72 4.87
C SER A 349 2.19 -34.70 5.64
N ASN A 350 1.75 -35.05 6.85
CA ASN A 350 2.43 -35.84 7.88
C ASN A 350 2.83 -37.26 7.44
N MET A 351 3.92 -37.82 8.02
CA MET A 351 3.96 -39.08 8.81
C MET A 351 5.41 -39.53 9.11
N HIS A 352 5.58 -40.16 10.27
CA HIS A 352 6.79 -40.78 10.82
C HIS A 352 7.42 -41.86 9.92
N ASN A 353 8.75 -41.99 9.94
CA ASN A 353 9.47 -43.19 10.41
C ASN A 353 11.00 -42.99 10.40
N ASP A 354 11.65 -43.64 11.37
CA ASP A 354 13.11 -43.83 11.51
C ASP A 354 13.77 -44.35 10.22
N ASP A 355 14.96 -43.83 9.89
CA ASP A 355 16.14 -44.67 9.68
C ASP A 355 17.43 -43.85 9.56
N THR A 356 18.41 -44.21 10.39
CA THR A 356 19.77 -43.66 10.40
C THR A 356 20.59 -44.17 9.22
N THR A 357 21.05 -43.29 8.34
CA THR A 357 22.14 -43.62 7.38
C THR A 357 23.11 -42.45 7.21
N PHE A 358 24.37 -42.67 7.59
CA PHE A 358 25.49 -41.76 7.34
C PHE A 358 25.98 -41.96 5.90
N GLN A 359 25.88 -40.93 5.06
CA GLN A 359 26.62 -40.86 3.79
C GLN A 359 27.80 -39.90 3.92
N ARG A 360 28.98 -40.41 3.57
CA ARG A 360 30.27 -39.72 3.62
C ARG A 360 30.72 -39.46 2.17
N SER A 361 30.95 -38.21 1.81
CA SER A 361 31.59 -37.83 0.55
C SER A 361 32.94 -37.14 0.83
N ASN A 362 34.05 -37.78 0.41
CA ASN A 362 35.36 -37.15 0.19
C ASN A 362 35.23 -36.08 -0.91
N ASP A 363 35.97 -34.98 -1.03
CA ASP A 363 37.08 -34.31 -0.33
C ASP A 363 36.97 -32.87 -0.88
N TYR A 364 36.66 -31.82 -0.11
CA TYR A 364 37.58 -30.87 0.50
C TYR A 364 36.73 -29.95 1.39
N GLY A 365 36.84 -30.12 2.71
CA GLY A 365 36.08 -29.37 3.72
C GLY A 365 35.05 -30.24 4.42
N THR A 366 35.40 -30.76 5.61
CA THR A 366 34.50 -31.54 6.47
C THR A 366 33.36 -30.67 6.98
N THR A 367 32.21 -30.74 6.32
CA THR A 367 30.91 -30.26 6.83
C THR A 367 30.15 -31.42 7.44
N PHE A 368 29.71 -31.25 8.68
CA PHE A 368 28.91 -32.23 9.42
C PHE A 368 27.48 -31.72 9.58
N TRP A 369 26.51 -32.58 9.32
CA TRP A 369 25.10 -32.26 9.50
C TRP A 369 24.63 -32.75 10.87
N ILE A 370 23.95 -31.87 11.62
CA ILE A 370 23.38 -32.22 12.91
C ILE A 370 21.96 -32.76 12.70
N GLY A 371 21.84 -34.07 12.48
CA GLY A 371 20.55 -34.76 12.39
C GLY A 371 19.56 -34.12 11.41
N SER A 372 18.27 -34.10 11.76
CA SER A 372 17.17 -33.53 10.95
C SER A 372 17.04 -32.01 11.05
N THR A 373 17.98 -31.31 11.67
CA THR A 373 17.83 -29.89 12.02
C THR A 373 18.22 -28.90 10.92
N ASN A 374 18.53 -29.37 9.69
CA ASN A 374 19.04 -28.55 8.58
C ASN A 374 20.24 -27.65 8.95
N LEU A 375 20.96 -27.98 10.03
CA LEU A 375 22.14 -27.26 10.50
C LEU A 375 23.41 -27.99 10.06
N ALA A 376 24.28 -27.29 9.36
CA ALA A 376 25.60 -27.79 8.96
C ALA A 376 26.71 -27.05 9.72
N VAL A 377 27.67 -27.79 10.27
CA VAL A 377 28.85 -27.25 10.95
C VAL A 377 30.09 -27.59 10.13
N GLY A 378 30.85 -26.56 9.75
CA GLY A 378 32.11 -26.69 9.03
C GLY A 378 33.31 -26.34 9.91
N THR A 379 34.44 -27.02 9.72
CA THR A 379 35.69 -26.68 10.40
C THR A 379 36.40 -25.50 9.70
N THR A 380 36.71 -24.43 10.43
CA THR A 380 37.52 -23.32 9.93
C THR A 380 39.01 -23.69 9.98
N LYS A 381 39.69 -23.71 8.82
CA LYS A 381 41.16 -23.72 8.79
C LYS A 381 41.66 -22.28 8.93
N HIS A 382 42.20 -21.93 10.09
CA HIS A 382 43.06 -20.75 10.22
C HIS A 382 44.37 -21.03 9.48
N GLY A 383 44.64 -20.27 8.41
CA GLY A 383 45.95 -20.22 7.78
C GLY A 383 46.79 -19.13 8.43
N LEU A 384 47.99 -19.50 8.90
CA LEU A 384 49.12 -18.60 9.13
C LEU A 384 49.72 -18.16 7.79
#